data_AF-A0A9R1PNG6-F1
#
_entry.id   AF-A0A9R1PNG6-F1
#
_cell.length_a   1.000
_cell.length_b   1.000
_cell.length_c   1.000
_cell.angle_alpha   90.00
_cell.angle_beta   90.00
_cell.angle_gamma   90.00
#
_symmetry.space_group_name_H-M   'P 1'
#
loop_
_entity.id
_entity.type
_entity.pdbx_description
1 polymer ?
#
loop_
_entity_poly.entity_id
_entity_poly.type
_entity_poly.pdbx_seq_one_letter_code
_entity_poly.pdbx_strand_id
1 'polypeptide(L)'
;MFYQASLRENSPVIRAKALRAVSSIVEADPEVLGDKRVQSAVEGRFCDSAISVREAALELVGRHIASHPDVGLKYIEKVAERIKDTGVSVRKRAIKIIRDLCASNPNADTSHAFVEIISRVNDEESSVQDLVCKTFYELWFDEPSGSHKHLVADGSSVPMEIATKTEQIVDMLRKMPNHQPLITIIKRSLTLEFLPQSSKAAGINSSMMTSLRKRCELICRRLLERILQVEEGADNETKIHTLPYVLVLQAFCIVDPTLCTPVTDPSQFVVTLQPYLKNKVDSKSTAQLLESIIFVIDAVIPLIRKPPQTVVEELEQDLKQMIIRHSFLTVVHACIKCLSALSNAAGRGPRLLEYLVNLFYKHLSGPNSDGQVLGRSLFCLGLLLRYGYKLLAASENQLDFPKILELLKKRYLRKDDFSLKVRAMQALGYILIAKPDFMLQKDILNLIEASLSSDVDYRLKIQGLQNLYEYLRDAESQLTADSTGKPTVPYATNGGSEVPVAAGAGDTNICGGIIQLYWNSILERSLDMNDQVRHAALKVN
;
A
#
# COMPACT_ATOMS: atom_id res chain seq x y z
N MET A 1 -19.01 -34.93 -36.83
CA MET A 1 -17.75 -35.46 -37.40
C MET A 1 -16.90 -34.38 -38.07
N PHE A 2 -17.43 -33.55 -38.97
CA PHE A 2 -16.63 -32.55 -39.70
C PHE A 2 -15.83 -31.55 -38.83
N TYR A 3 -16.45 -30.96 -37.80
CA TYR A 3 -15.77 -29.96 -36.96
C TYR A 3 -14.58 -30.54 -36.17
N GLN A 4 -14.61 -31.81 -35.76
CA GLN A 4 -13.51 -32.43 -34.99
C GLN A 4 -12.23 -32.57 -35.83
N ALA A 5 -12.38 -32.85 -37.13
CA ALA A 5 -11.24 -32.88 -38.06
C ALA A 5 -10.69 -31.46 -38.27
N SER A 6 -11.56 -30.49 -38.55
CA SER A 6 -11.16 -29.09 -38.77
C SER A 6 -10.48 -28.43 -37.57
N LEU A 7 -10.81 -28.84 -36.35
CA LEU A 7 -10.17 -28.35 -35.12
C LEU A 7 -8.75 -28.91 -34.92
N ARG A 8 -8.36 -29.97 -35.63
CA ARG A 8 -7.03 -30.59 -35.59
C ARG A 8 -6.17 -30.23 -36.81
N GLU A 9 -6.67 -29.38 -37.71
CA GLU A 9 -5.95 -28.90 -38.89
C GLU A 9 -4.72 -28.07 -38.51
N ASN A 10 -3.68 -28.13 -39.34
CA ASN A 10 -2.44 -27.37 -39.11
C ASN A 10 -2.64 -25.86 -39.23
N SER A 11 -3.58 -25.41 -40.07
CA SER A 11 -3.84 -23.98 -40.29
C SER A 11 -4.60 -23.33 -39.13
N PRO A 12 -4.03 -22.32 -38.43
CA PRO A 12 -4.73 -21.59 -37.39
C PRO A 12 -6.01 -20.90 -37.86
N VAL A 13 -6.03 -20.46 -39.12
CA VAL A 13 -7.20 -19.81 -39.73
C VAL A 13 -8.36 -20.79 -39.85
N ILE A 14 -8.10 -22.03 -40.25
CA ILE A 14 -9.12 -23.08 -40.37
C ILE A 14 -9.64 -23.46 -38.98
N ARG A 15 -8.74 -23.65 -38.00
CA ARG A 15 -9.14 -23.95 -36.61
C ARG A 15 -10.01 -22.85 -36.01
N ALA A 16 -9.64 -21.57 -36.18
CA ALA A 16 -10.44 -20.45 -35.70
C ALA A 16 -11.81 -20.36 -36.39
N LYS A 17 -11.88 -20.59 -37.72
CA LYS A 17 -13.15 -20.65 -38.45
C LYS A 17 -14.02 -21.81 -37.98
N ALA A 18 -13.42 -22.98 -37.71
CA ALA A 18 -14.14 -24.13 -37.17
C ALA A 18 -14.75 -23.80 -35.79
N LEU A 19 -14.01 -23.14 -34.91
CA LEU A 19 -14.56 -22.67 -33.63
C LEU A 19 -15.72 -21.70 -33.80
N ARG A 20 -15.63 -20.74 -34.73
CA ARG A 20 -16.75 -19.83 -35.00
C ARG A 20 -17.98 -20.57 -35.54
N ALA A 21 -17.79 -21.56 -36.41
CA ALA A 21 -18.87 -22.39 -36.91
C ALA A 21 -19.52 -23.22 -35.78
N VAL A 22 -18.71 -23.80 -34.87
CA VAL A 22 -19.23 -24.46 -33.67
C VAL A 22 -19.99 -23.48 -32.79
N SER A 23 -19.51 -22.24 -32.62
CA SER A 23 -20.22 -21.20 -31.87
C SER A 23 -21.62 -20.93 -32.42
N SER A 24 -21.78 -20.83 -33.75
CA SER A 24 -23.10 -20.63 -34.36
C SER A 24 -24.01 -21.85 -34.21
N ILE A 25 -23.45 -23.07 -34.19
CA ILE A 25 -24.22 -24.29 -33.91
C ILE A 25 -24.70 -24.28 -32.45
N VAL A 26 -23.83 -23.93 -31.52
CA VAL A 26 -24.15 -23.86 -30.07
C VAL A 26 -25.18 -22.78 -29.76
N GLU A 27 -25.16 -21.66 -30.49
CA GLU A 27 -26.19 -20.63 -30.38
C GLU A 27 -27.58 -21.14 -30.82
N ALA A 28 -27.63 -22.03 -31.80
CA ALA A 28 -28.88 -22.64 -32.27
C ALA A 28 -29.31 -23.83 -31.40
N ASP A 29 -28.37 -24.62 -30.89
CA ASP A 29 -28.58 -25.78 -30.03
C ASP A 29 -27.52 -25.82 -28.90
N PRO A 30 -27.85 -25.29 -27.70
CA PRO A 30 -26.94 -25.22 -26.57
C PRO A 30 -26.53 -26.59 -26.00
N GLU A 31 -27.35 -27.64 -26.20
CA GLU A 31 -27.07 -28.98 -25.68
C GLU A 31 -25.83 -29.61 -26.34
N VAL A 32 -25.42 -29.09 -27.50
CA VAL A 32 -24.22 -29.52 -28.22
C VAL A 32 -22.96 -29.39 -27.36
N LEU A 33 -22.84 -28.35 -26.52
CA LEU A 33 -21.71 -28.23 -25.58
C LEU A 33 -21.85 -29.14 -24.36
N GLY A 34 -23.01 -29.75 -24.14
CA GLY A 34 -23.19 -30.82 -23.16
C GLY A 34 -22.53 -32.14 -23.57
N ASP A 35 -22.28 -32.39 -24.87
CA ASP A 35 -21.52 -33.56 -25.32
C ASP A 35 -20.05 -33.41 -24.91
N LYS A 36 -19.58 -34.31 -24.03
CA LYS A 36 -18.21 -34.32 -23.50
C LYS A 36 -17.12 -34.26 -24.57
N ARG A 37 -17.36 -34.81 -25.76
CA ARG A 37 -16.38 -34.79 -26.87
C ARG A 37 -16.30 -33.41 -27.51
N VAL A 38 -17.43 -32.72 -27.65
CA VAL A 38 -17.47 -31.34 -28.15
C VAL A 38 -16.82 -30.43 -27.12
N GLN A 39 -17.24 -30.53 -25.86
CA GLN A 39 -16.69 -29.76 -24.75
C GLN A 39 -15.17 -29.91 -24.68
N SER A 40 -14.66 -31.15 -24.63
CA SER A 40 -13.22 -31.41 -24.58
C SER A 40 -12.47 -30.88 -25.82
N ALA A 41 -13.08 -30.95 -27.01
CA ALA A 41 -12.48 -30.42 -28.22
C ALA A 41 -12.37 -28.89 -28.20
N VAL A 42 -13.38 -28.18 -27.67
CA VAL A 42 -13.38 -26.71 -27.53
C VAL A 42 -12.42 -26.28 -26.43
N GLU A 43 -12.50 -26.89 -25.24
CA GLU A 43 -11.61 -26.59 -24.12
C GLU A 43 -10.14 -26.87 -24.46
N GLY A 44 -9.87 -27.93 -25.23
CA GLY A 44 -8.54 -28.24 -25.73
C GLY A 44 -7.97 -27.18 -26.69
N ARG A 45 -8.75 -26.17 -27.10
CA ARG A 45 -8.28 -25.00 -27.87
C ARG A 45 -7.96 -23.78 -26.99
N PHE A 46 -8.23 -23.80 -25.69
CA PHE A 46 -7.80 -22.73 -24.77
C PHE A 46 -6.27 -22.61 -24.68
N CYS A 47 -5.55 -23.70 -24.97
CA CYS A 47 -4.08 -23.76 -25.02
C CYS A 47 -3.54 -23.88 -26.46
N ASP A 48 -4.30 -23.51 -27.49
CA ASP A 48 -3.81 -23.59 -28.88
C ASP A 48 -2.57 -22.70 -29.09
N SER A 49 -1.64 -23.13 -29.94
CA SER A 49 -0.47 -22.34 -30.35
C SER A 49 -0.80 -20.91 -30.83
N ALA A 50 -1.94 -20.72 -31.50
CA ALA A 50 -2.30 -19.45 -32.11
C ALA A 50 -3.29 -18.63 -31.26
N ILE A 51 -2.95 -17.36 -31.03
CA ILE A 51 -3.77 -16.39 -30.26
C ILE A 51 -5.21 -16.34 -30.80
N SER A 52 -5.38 -16.27 -32.11
CA SER A 52 -6.70 -16.18 -32.75
C SER A 52 -7.60 -17.39 -32.51
N VAL A 53 -7.01 -18.57 -32.33
CA VAL A 53 -7.74 -19.81 -32.04
C VAL A 53 -8.14 -19.83 -30.56
N ARG A 54 -7.22 -19.46 -29.66
CA ARG A 54 -7.51 -19.33 -28.22
C ARG A 54 -8.62 -18.30 -27.96
N GLU A 55 -8.56 -17.15 -28.63
CA GLU A 55 -9.59 -16.11 -28.55
C GLU A 55 -10.94 -16.61 -29.07
N ALA A 56 -10.99 -17.26 -30.23
CA ALA A 56 -12.23 -17.80 -30.78
C ALA A 56 -12.86 -18.87 -29.86
N ALA A 57 -12.04 -19.67 -29.17
CA ALA A 57 -12.52 -20.67 -28.22
C ALA A 57 -13.12 -20.01 -26.98
N LEU A 58 -12.46 -18.99 -26.42
CA LEU A 58 -13.00 -18.21 -25.31
C LEU A 58 -14.27 -17.45 -25.72
N GLU A 59 -14.33 -16.92 -26.93
CA GLU A 59 -15.50 -16.20 -27.43
C GLU A 59 -16.73 -17.12 -27.52
N LEU A 60 -16.54 -18.35 -28.04
CA LEU A 60 -17.58 -19.38 -28.08
C LEU A 60 -18.09 -19.68 -26.66
N VAL A 61 -17.19 -19.99 -25.73
CA VAL A 61 -17.56 -20.33 -24.36
C VAL A 61 -18.21 -19.15 -23.64
N GLY A 62 -17.67 -17.94 -23.84
CA GLY A 62 -18.24 -16.71 -23.26
C GLY A 62 -19.68 -16.45 -23.73
N ARG A 63 -19.97 -16.65 -25.03
CA ARG A 63 -21.34 -16.54 -25.56
C ARG A 63 -22.29 -17.61 -25.01
N HIS A 64 -21.79 -18.84 -24.88
CA HIS A 64 -22.58 -19.92 -24.28
C HIS A 64 -22.92 -19.63 -22.81
N ILE A 65 -21.94 -19.16 -22.03
CA ILE A 65 -22.16 -18.77 -20.62
C ILE A 65 -23.15 -17.61 -20.51
N ALA A 66 -23.05 -16.61 -21.38
CA ALA A 66 -23.97 -15.46 -21.36
C ALA A 66 -25.43 -15.87 -21.65
N SER A 67 -25.65 -16.90 -22.45
CA SER A 67 -26.99 -17.45 -22.72
C SER A 67 -27.45 -18.50 -21.70
N HIS A 68 -26.50 -19.19 -21.04
CA HIS A 68 -26.75 -20.28 -20.08
C HIS A 68 -25.91 -20.06 -18.81
N PRO A 69 -26.32 -19.15 -17.91
CA PRO A 69 -25.53 -18.79 -16.73
C PRO A 69 -25.29 -19.96 -15.76
N ASP A 70 -26.17 -20.96 -15.75
CA ASP A 70 -26.14 -22.16 -14.91
C ASP A 70 -24.91 -23.05 -15.16
N VAL A 71 -24.36 -23.03 -16.37
CA VAL A 71 -23.11 -23.74 -16.70
C VAL A 71 -21.86 -22.89 -16.48
N GLY A 72 -22.00 -21.59 -16.22
CA GLY A 72 -20.90 -20.64 -16.11
C GLY A 72 -19.85 -21.04 -15.08
N LEU A 73 -20.28 -21.45 -13.88
CA LEU A 73 -19.37 -21.83 -12.79
C LEU A 73 -18.48 -23.04 -13.14
N LYS A 74 -18.85 -23.87 -14.12
CA LYS A 74 -18.01 -24.99 -14.58
C LYS A 74 -16.79 -24.52 -15.38
N TYR A 75 -16.87 -23.33 -15.98
CA TYR A 75 -15.83 -22.77 -16.85
C TYR A 75 -14.97 -21.70 -16.17
N ILE A 76 -15.41 -21.15 -15.03
CA ILE A 76 -14.76 -19.98 -14.40
C ILE A 76 -13.25 -20.20 -14.16
N GLU A 77 -12.86 -21.36 -13.63
CA GLU A 77 -11.44 -21.70 -13.39
C GLU A 77 -10.64 -21.79 -14.68
N LYS A 78 -11.16 -22.50 -15.70
CA LYS A 78 -10.50 -22.64 -17.00
C LYS A 78 -10.35 -21.31 -17.73
N VAL A 79 -11.33 -20.41 -17.58
CA VAL A 79 -11.28 -19.05 -18.12
C VAL A 79 -10.29 -18.19 -17.32
N ALA A 80 -10.26 -18.31 -15.99
CA ALA A 80 -9.33 -17.59 -15.13
C ALA A 80 -7.86 -17.89 -15.46
N GLU A 81 -7.53 -19.16 -15.78
CA GLU A 81 -6.19 -19.52 -16.27
C GLU A 81 -5.75 -18.73 -17.51
N ARG A 82 -6.71 -18.27 -18.34
CA ARG A 82 -6.41 -17.49 -19.56
C ARG A 82 -6.12 -16.01 -19.29
N ILE A 83 -6.28 -15.53 -18.05
CA ILE A 83 -5.88 -14.17 -17.68
C ILE A 83 -4.37 -13.96 -17.84
N LYS A 84 -3.56 -15.03 -17.72
CA LYS A 84 -2.10 -15.01 -17.86
C LYS A 84 -1.61 -15.32 -19.29
N ASP A 85 -2.51 -15.34 -20.28
CA ASP A 85 -2.17 -15.65 -21.68
C ASP A 85 -1.22 -14.61 -22.29
N THR A 86 -0.35 -15.02 -23.22
CA THR A 86 0.56 -14.10 -23.93
C THR A 86 -0.17 -13.15 -24.87
N GLY A 87 -1.34 -13.54 -25.39
CA GLY A 87 -2.16 -12.74 -26.29
C GLY A 87 -3.04 -11.74 -25.57
N VAL A 88 -2.89 -10.45 -25.91
CA VAL A 88 -3.65 -9.33 -25.34
C VAL A 88 -5.16 -9.51 -25.49
N SER A 89 -5.62 -9.94 -26.67
CA SER A 89 -7.05 -10.14 -26.94
C SER A 89 -7.66 -11.28 -26.10
N VAL A 90 -6.89 -12.34 -25.86
CA VAL A 90 -7.27 -13.48 -25.02
C VAL A 90 -7.42 -13.04 -23.57
N ARG A 91 -6.43 -12.31 -23.01
CA ARG A 91 -6.50 -11.77 -21.64
C ARG A 91 -7.72 -10.88 -21.45
N LYS A 92 -7.95 -9.93 -22.37
CA LYS A 92 -9.11 -9.02 -22.33
C LYS A 92 -10.43 -9.77 -22.43
N ARG A 93 -10.48 -10.86 -23.19
CA ARG A 93 -11.68 -11.71 -23.32
C ARG A 93 -11.97 -12.45 -22.02
N ALA A 94 -10.97 -13.07 -21.42
CA ALA A 94 -11.09 -13.79 -20.15
C ALA A 94 -11.62 -12.87 -19.03
N ILE A 95 -11.04 -11.68 -18.89
CA ILE A 95 -11.48 -10.67 -17.90
C ILE A 95 -12.97 -10.32 -18.08
N LYS A 96 -13.39 -10.04 -19.32
CA LYS A 96 -14.80 -9.71 -19.61
C LYS A 96 -15.74 -10.87 -19.29
N ILE A 97 -15.39 -12.09 -19.69
CA ILE A 97 -16.21 -13.28 -19.41
C ILE A 97 -16.38 -13.46 -17.90
N ILE A 98 -15.30 -13.40 -17.13
CA ILE A 98 -15.36 -13.57 -15.67
C ILE A 98 -16.20 -12.48 -15.04
N ARG A 99 -16.01 -11.22 -15.42
CA ARG A 99 -16.81 -10.09 -14.92
C ARG A 99 -18.31 -10.34 -15.15
N ASP A 100 -18.68 -10.69 -16.37
CA ASP A 100 -20.08 -10.89 -16.76
C ASP A 100 -20.68 -12.10 -16.00
N LEU A 101 -19.90 -13.17 -15.82
CA LEU A 101 -20.27 -14.37 -15.07
C LEU A 101 -20.52 -14.09 -13.58
N CYS A 102 -19.65 -13.28 -12.96
CA CYS A 102 -19.80 -12.84 -11.57
C CYS A 102 -21.03 -11.96 -11.39
N ALA A 103 -21.32 -11.06 -12.35
CA ALA A 103 -22.51 -10.22 -12.31
C ALA A 103 -23.81 -11.04 -12.38
N SER A 104 -23.82 -12.14 -13.14
CA SER A 104 -24.97 -13.05 -13.25
C SER A 104 -25.11 -14.02 -12.07
N ASN A 105 -24.08 -14.20 -11.23
CA ASN A 105 -24.06 -15.16 -10.14
C ASN A 105 -23.59 -14.53 -8.82
N PRO A 106 -24.38 -13.62 -8.21
CA PRO A 106 -23.95 -12.83 -7.05
C PRO A 106 -23.68 -13.66 -5.78
N ASN A 107 -24.21 -14.88 -5.70
CA ASN A 107 -24.05 -15.78 -4.54
C ASN A 107 -22.89 -16.78 -4.69
N ALA A 108 -22.17 -16.78 -5.81
CA ALA A 108 -21.04 -17.68 -6.02
C ALA A 108 -19.77 -17.14 -5.35
N ASP A 109 -18.90 -18.03 -4.84
CA ASP A 109 -17.55 -17.62 -4.41
C ASP A 109 -16.69 -17.33 -5.65
N THR A 110 -16.64 -16.04 -6.02
CA THR A 110 -15.87 -15.57 -7.17
C THR A 110 -14.56 -14.89 -6.76
N SER A 111 -14.19 -14.93 -5.48
CA SER A 111 -13.03 -14.19 -4.99
C SER A 111 -11.73 -14.67 -5.66
N HIS A 112 -11.60 -15.96 -5.97
CA HIS A 112 -10.44 -16.49 -6.70
C HIS A 112 -10.29 -15.86 -8.08
N ALA A 113 -11.38 -15.76 -8.84
CA ALA A 113 -11.38 -15.15 -10.15
C ALA A 113 -11.05 -13.64 -10.10
N PHE A 114 -11.49 -12.93 -9.07
CA PHE A 114 -11.10 -11.53 -8.85
C PHE A 114 -9.63 -11.38 -8.47
N VAL A 115 -9.06 -12.29 -7.67
CA VAL A 115 -7.62 -12.32 -7.37
C VAL A 115 -6.79 -12.51 -8.65
N GLU A 116 -7.25 -13.36 -9.58
CA GLU A 116 -6.61 -13.51 -10.88
C GLU A 116 -6.73 -12.25 -11.74
N ILE A 117 -7.91 -11.60 -11.80
CA ILE A 117 -8.07 -10.35 -12.56
C ILE A 117 -7.18 -9.22 -12.00
N ILE A 118 -7.19 -9.01 -10.68
CA ILE A 118 -6.43 -7.91 -10.06
C ILE A 118 -4.92 -8.10 -10.18
N SER A 119 -4.45 -9.34 -10.35
CA SER A 119 -3.04 -9.63 -10.63
C SER A 119 -2.53 -8.97 -11.92
N ARG A 120 -3.43 -8.57 -12.83
CA ARG A 120 -3.13 -7.87 -14.08
C ARG A 120 -3.28 -6.35 -14.00
N VAL A 121 -3.39 -5.75 -12.81
CA VAL A 121 -3.46 -4.28 -12.68
C VAL A 121 -2.20 -3.59 -13.23
N ASN A 122 -1.05 -4.27 -13.17
CA ASN A 122 0.24 -3.83 -13.73
C ASN A 122 0.64 -4.67 -14.96
N ASP A 123 -0.33 -5.09 -15.79
CA ASP A 123 -0.08 -5.77 -17.08
C ASP A 123 0.89 -4.98 -17.96
N GLU A 124 1.70 -5.64 -18.78
CA GLU A 124 2.59 -4.96 -19.74
C GLU A 124 1.81 -4.05 -20.71
N GLU A 125 0.55 -4.40 -20.99
CA GLU A 125 -0.31 -3.69 -21.92
C GLU A 125 -1.29 -2.76 -21.20
N SER A 126 -1.14 -1.45 -21.43
CA SER A 126 -1.99 -0.41 -20.82
C SER A 126 -3.49 -0.66 -21.03
N SER A 127 -3.88 -1.14 -22.22
CA SER A 127 -5.30 -1.43 -22.51
C SER A 127 -5.88 -2.61 -21.70
N VAL A 128 -5.04 -3.47 -21.15
CA VAL A 128 -5.44 -4.51 -20.18
C VAL A 128 -5.53 -3.91 -18.79
N GLN A 129 -4.53 -3.11 -18.40
CA GLN A 129 -4.55 -2.42 -17.11
C GLN A 129 -5.82 -1.55 -16.96
N ASP A 130 -6.17 -0.78 -18.00
CA ASP A 130 -7.39 0.06 -18.04
C ASP A 130 -8.66 -0.78 -17.93
N LEU A 131 -8.70 -1.95 -18.59
CA LEU A 131 -9.84 -2.86 -18.50
C LEU A 131 -9.99 -3.42 -17.08
N VAL A 132 -8.89 -3.79 -16.42
CA VAL A 132 -8.90 -4.29 -15.05
C VAL A 132 -9.42 -3.21 -14.09
N CYS A 133 -8.89 -1.99 -14.19
CA CYS A 133 -9.35 -0.86 -13.38
C CYS A 133 -10.82 -0.55 -13.62
N LYS A 134 -11.25 -0.49 -14.89
CA LYS A 134 -12.66 -0.27 -15.24
C LYS A 134 -13.56 -1.37 -14.67
N THR A 135 -13.12 -2.63 -14.74
CA THR A 135 -13.87 -3.78 -14.20
C THR A 135 -14.12 -3.64 -12.71
N PHE A 136 -13.10 -3.30 -11.92
CA PHE A 136 -13.27 -3.11 -10.47
C PHE A 136 -13.99 -1.81 -10.11
N TYR A 137 -13.83 -0.75 -10.93
CA TYR A 137 -14.63 0.46 -10.81
C TYR A 137 -16.12 0.15 -10.94
N GLU A 138 -16.52 -0.53 -12.02
CA GLU A 138 -17.91 -0.95 -12.25
C GLU A 138 -18.43 -1.86 -11.11
N LEU A 139 -17.57 -2.75 -10.61
CA LEU A 139 -17.94 -3.71 -9.57
C LEU A 139 -18.16 -3.04 -8.20
N TRP A 140 -17.25 -2.20 -7.74
CA TRP A 140 -17.25 -1.69 -6.36
C TRP A 140 -17.75 -0.26 -6.24
N PHE A 141 -17.42 0.58 -7.22
CA PHE A 141 -17.51 2.03 -7.08
C PHE A 141 -18.61 2.66 -7.91
N ASP A 142 -19.07 2.01 -8.96
CA ASP A 142 -20.15 2.53 -9.80
C ASP A 142 -21.53 2.42 -9.12
N GLU A 143 -22.38 3.41 -9.38
CA GLU A 143 -23.71 3.51 -8.78
C GLU A 143 -24.73 2.72 -9.62
N PRO A 144 -25.52 1.80 -9.04
CA PRO A 144 -26.49 1.04 -9.81
C PRO A 144 -27.51 1.94 -10.49
N SER A 145 -27.64 1.80 -11.82
CA SER A 145 -28.63 2.51 -12.62
C SER A 145 -30.04 2.11 -12.18
N GLY A 146 -30.69 2.92 -11.33
CA GLY A 146 -32.04 2.66 -10.79
C GLY A 146 -32.20 2.94 -9.29
N SER A 147 -31.11 3.20 -8.56
CA SER A 147 -31.11 3.39 -7.10
C SER A 147 -31.56 4.78 -6.61
N HIS A 148 -32.24 5.58 -7.43
CA HIS A 148 -32.78 6.88 -7.01
C HIS A 148 -34.00 6.80 -6.07
N LYS A 149 -34.43 5.60 -5.64
CA LYS A 149 -35.69 5.41 -4.88
C LYS A 149 -35.58 4.87 -3.45
N HIS A 150 -34.38 4.60 -2.94
CA HIS A 150 -34.21 4.28 -1.51
C HIS A 150 -33.05 5.08 -0.90
N LEU A 151 -33.15 6.41 -0.99
CA LEU A 151 -32.54 7.25 0.04
C LEU A 151 -33.35 7.00 1.31
N VAL A 152 -32.87 6.10 2.17
CA VAL A 152 -33.28 6.10 3.57
C VAL A 152 -32.98 7.51 4.06
N ALA A 153 -34.03 8.25 4.40
CA ALA A 153 -33.99 9.67 4.77
C ALA A 153 -33.22 9.96 6.07
N ASP A 154 -32.52 8.97 6.60
CA ASP A 154 -31.70 9.05 7.78
C ASP A 154 -30.29 8.58 7.38
N GLY A 155 -29.38 9.52 7.08
CA GLY A 155 -28.03 9.28 6.57
C GLY A 155 -27.07 8.56 7.55
N SER A 156 -27.64 7.85 8.52
CA SER A 156 -27.01 7.09 9.58
C SER A 156 -26.56 5.71 9.11
N SER A 157 -27.38 4.98 8.34
CA SER A 157 -27.07 3.59 7.95
C SER A 157 -26.40 3.47 6.59
N VAL A 158 -25.40 2.58 6.51
CA VAL A 158 -24.74 2.23 5.24
C VAL A 158 -25.71 1.39 4.39
N PRO A 159 -25.91 1.71 3.10
CA PRO A 159 -26.75 0.89 2.20
C PRO A 159 -26.26 -0.56 2.13
N MET A 160 -27.20 -1.52 2.08
CA MET A 160 -26.87 -2.95 2.01
C MET A 160 -25.96 -3.30 0.83
N GLU A 161 -26.17 -2.66 -0.32
CA GLU A 161 -25.30 -2.81 -1.50
C GLU A 161 -23.84 -2.46 -1.19
N ILE A 162 -23.59 -1.35 -0.49
CA ILE A 162 -22.24 -0.95 -0.06
C ILE A 162 -21.70 -1.97 0.94
N ALA A 163 -22.53 -2.46 1.87
CA ALA A 163 -22.12 -3.48 2.83
C ALA A 163 -21.67 -4.78 2.12
N THR A 164 -22.41 -5.26 1.13
CA THR A 164 -22.04 -6.44 0.32
C THR A 164 -20.74 -6.22 -0.45
N LYS A 165 -20.57 -5.05 -1.07
CA LYS A 165 -19.33 -4.70 -1.81
C LYS A 165 -18.13 -4.59 -0.86
N THR A 166 -18.30 -4.04 0.34
CA THR A 166 -17.26 -3.99 1.36
C THR A 166 -16.80 -5.40 1.76
N GLU A 167 -17.72 -6.32 2.03
CA GLU A 167 -17.36 -7.72 2.35
C GLU A 167 -16.63 -8.39 1.18
N GLN A 168 -17.06 -8.15 -0.06
CA GLN A 168 -16.37 -8.69 -1.24
C GLN A 168 -14.92 -8.20 -1.36
N ILE A 169 -14.64 -6.92 -1.07
CA ILE A 169 -13.27 -6.37 -1.06
C ILE A 169 -12.44 -7.04 0.03
N VAL A 170 -13.01 -7.22 1.23
CA VAL A 170 -12.34 -7.86 2.36
C VAL A 170 -12.05 -9.34 2.07
N ASP A 171 -13.01 -10.08 1.52
CA ASP A 171 -12.86 -11.49 1.14
C ASP A 171 -11.83 -11.69 0.04
N MET A 172 -11.79 -10.78 -0.95
CA MET A 172 -10.75 -10.78 -1.96
C MET A 172 -9.38 -10.54 -1.32
N LEU A 173 -9.25 -9.52 -0.46
CA LEU A 173 -7.98 -9.21 0.21
C LEU A 173 -7.47 -10.39 1.04
N ARG A 174 -8.34 -11.14 1.74
CA ARG A 174 -7.96 -12.34 2.50
C ARG A 174 -7.25 -13.41 1.64
N LYS A 175 -7.59 -13.49 0.36
CA LYS A 175 -7.04 -14.48 -0.59
C LYS A 175 -5.84 -13.94 -1.37
N MET A 176 -5.44 -12.68 -1.18
CA MET A 176 -4.32 -12.06 -1.90
C MET A 176 -3.00 -12.26 -1.15
N PRO A 177 -1.90 -12.63 -1.86
CA PRO A 177 -0.56 -12.68 -1.26
C PRO A 177 0.07 -11.29 -1.08
N ASN A 178 -0.41 -10.28 -1.81
CA ASN A 178 0.09 -8.90 -1.79
C ASN A 178 -1.08 -7.92 -1.96
N HIS A 179 -1.16 -6.89 -1.13
CA HIS A 179 -2.26 -5.91 -1.14
C HIS A 179 -1.99 -4.69 -2.04
N GLN A 180 -0.78 -4.53 -2.59
CA GLN A 180 -0.44 -3.42 -3.50
C GLN A 180 -1.39 -3.29 -4.71
N PRO A 181 -1.80 -4.39 -5.37
CA PRO A 181 -2.76 -4.30 -6.47
C PRO A 181 -4.09 -3.65 -6.08
N LEU A 182 -4.59 -3.90 -4.86
CA LEU A 182 -5.82 -3.25 -4.36
C LEU A 182 -5.62 -1.75 -4.20
N ILE A 183 -4.50 -1.32 -3.64
CA ILE A 183 -4.15 0.11 -3.50
C ILE A 183 -4.11 0.78 -4.89
N THR A 184 -3.50 0.13 -5.89
CA THR A 184 -3.47 0.62 -7.28
C THR A 184 -4.88 0.75 -7.86
N ILE A 185 -5.77 -0.23 -7.63
CA ILE A 185 -7.17 -0.14 -8.07
C ILE A 185 -7.91 1.02 -7.42
N ILE A 186 -7.79 1.19 -6.09
CA ILE A 186 -8.45 2.28 -5.36
C ILE A 186 -7.95 3.63 -5.89
N LYS A 187 -6.63 3.80 -6.04
CA LYS A 187 -6.00 5.01 -6.60
C LYS A 187 -6.53 5.31 -8.00
N ARG A 188 -6.42 4.36 -8.93
CA ARG A 188 -6.82 4.55 -10.33
C ARG A 188 -8.33 4.73 -10.50
N SER A 189 -9.12 4.21 -9.57
CA SER A 189 -10.57 4.43 -9.52
C SER A 189 -10.88 5.86 -9.07
N LEU A 190 -10.29 6.32 -7.96
CA LEU A 190 -10.49 7.67 -7.44
C LEU A 190 -9.98 8.76 -8.40
N THR A 191 -8.94 8.49 -9.19
CA THR A 191 -8.42 9.42 -10.21
C THR A 191 -9.04 9.23 -11.60
N LEU A 192 -9.90 8.20 -11.77
CA LEU A 192 -10.50 7.79 -13.04
C LEU A 192 -9.46 7.66 -14.18
N GLU A 193 -8.26 7.18 -13.83
CA GLU A 193 -7.11 7.15 -14.74
C GLU A 193 -7.33 6.26 -15.96
N PHE A 194 -8.18 5.24 -15.83
CA PHE A 194 -8.53 4.27 -16.87
C PHE A 194 -9.45 4.83 -17.98
N LEU A 195 -10.01 6.02 -17.80
CA LEU A 195 -10.84 6.65 -18.83
C LEU A 195 -10.00 7.15 -20.01
N PRO A 196 -10.48 7.04 -21.26
CA PRO A 196 -9.79 7.58 -22.43
C PRO A 196 -9.51 9.08 -22.29
N GLN A 197 -8.43 9.56 -22.93
CA GLN A 197 -8.06 10.98 -22.92
C GLN A 197 -9.19 11.89 -23.44
N SER A 198 -10.01 11.41 -24.40
CA SER A 198 -11.18 12.14 -24.90
C SER A 198 -12.22 12.40 -23.81
N SER A 199 -12.44 11.45 -22.90
CA SER A 199 -13.34 11.62 -21.75
C SER A 199 -12.77 12.60 -20.72
N LYS A 200 -11.44 12.64 -20.55
CA LYS A 200 -10.77 13.60 -19.65
C LYS A 200 -10.83 15.02 -20.22
N ALA A 201 -10.67 15.17 -21.54
CA ALA A 201 -10.72 16.46 -22.25
C ALA A 201 -12.14 17.07 -22.28
N ALA A 202 -13.18 16.23 -22.25
CA ALA A 202 -14.57 16.68 -22.14
C ALA A 202 -14.93 17.22 -20.73
N GLY A 203 -13.99 17.16 -19.78
CA GLY A 203 -14.21 17.48 -18.38
C GLY A 203 -14.81 16.28 -17.64
N ILE A 204 -14.11 15.79 -16.62
CA ILE A 204 -14.69 14.79 -15.71
C ILE A 204 -15.86 15.45 -14.98
N ASN A 205 -17.05 14.85 -15.07
CA ASN A 205 -18.25 15.35 -14.40
C ASN A 205 -17.98 15.46 -12.89
N SER A 206 -17.95 16.69 -12.36
CA SER A 206 -17.74 16.96 -10.93
C SER A 206 -18.72 16.18 -10.03
N SER A 207 -19.94 15.94 -10.51
CA SER A 207 -20.96 15.11 -9.85
C SER A 207 -20.55 13.63 -9.73
N MET A 208 -19.91 13.05 -10.75
CA MET A 208 -19.43 11.67 -10.75
C MET A 208 -18.32 11.49 -9.71
N MET A 209 -17.35 12.42 -9.67
CA MET A 209 -16.27 12.40 -8.67
C MET A 209 -16.81 12.55 -7.25
N THR A 210 -17.83 13.40 -7.06
CA THR A 210 -18.48 13.58 -5.76
C THR A 210 -19.23 12.32 -5.33
N SER A 211 -19.96 11.66 -6.24
CA SER A 211 -20.65 10.39 -5.94
C SER A 211 -19.66 9.27 -5.63
N LEU A 212 -18.61 9.12 -6.45
CA LEU A 212 -17.54 8.16 -6.24
C LEU A 212 -16.89 8.34 -4.86
N ARG A 213 -16.50 9.57 -4.53
CA ARG A 213 -15.91 9.89 -3.24
C ARG A 213 -16.85 9.52 -2.09
N LYS A 214 -18.13 9.90 -2.18
CA LYS A 214 -19.14 9.57 -1.17
C LYS A 214 -19.30 8.06 -0.99
N ARG A 215 -19.22 7.27 -2.06
CA ARG A 215 -19.26 5.80 -1.98
C ARG A 215 -18.03 5.25 -1.26
N CYS A 216 -16.83 5.77 -1.54
CA CYS A 216 -15.62 5.40 -0.81
C CYS A 216 -15.71 5.75 0.69
N GLU A 217 -16.24 6.93 1.04
CA GLU A 217 -16.49 7.32 2.44
C GLU A 217 -17.47 6.37 3.14
N LEU A 218 -18.53 5.91 2.45
CA LEU A 218 -19.46 4.90 2.98
C LEU A 218 -18.80 3.52 3.16
N ILE A 219 -17.91 3.12 2.25
CA ILE A 219 -17.11 1.89 2.41
C ILE A 219 -16.22 2.00 3.65
N CYS A 220 -15.50 3.11 3.83
CA CYS A 220 -14.66 3.34 5.01
C CYS A 220 -15.47 3.32 6.31
N ARG A 221 -16.66 3.96 6.33
CA ARG A 221 -17.58 3.91 7.47
C ARG A 221 -17.99 2.47 7.78
N ARG A 222 -18.35 1.69 6.75
CA ARG A 222 -18.73 0.30 6.91
C ARG A 222 -17.60 -0.57 7.46
N LEU A 223 -16.37 -0.34 7.00
CA LEU A 223 -15.19 -1.03 7.52
C LEU A 223 -15.02 -0.75 9.01
N LEU A 224 -15.19 0.51 9.44
CA LEU A 224 -15.13 0.89 10.86
C LEU A 224 -16.23 0.19 11.68
N GLU A 225 -17.48 0.15 11.19
CA GLU A 225 -18.57 -0.59 11.84
C GLU A 225 -18.25 -2.09 11.99
N ARG A 226 -17.63 -2.71 10.98
CA ARG A 226 -17.26 -4.12 11.03
C ARG A 226 -16.11 -4.39 11.99
N ILE A 227 -15.15 -3.48 12.11
CA ILE A 227 -14.08 -3.56 13.12
C ILE A 227 -14.67 -3.58 14.53
N LEU A 228 -15.70 -2.75 14.79
CA LEU A 228 -16.44 -2.74 16.06
C LEU A 228 -17.16 -4.07 16.31
N GLN A 229 -17.96 -4.53 15.34
CA GLN A 229 -18.79 -5.73 15.47
C GLN A 229 -17.99 -7.01 15.66
N VAL A 230 -16.85 -7.15 14.97
CA VAL A 230 -16.01 -8.35 15.08
C VAL A 230 -15.39 -8.42 16.47
N GLU A 231 -15.02 -7.29 17.09
CA GLU A 231 -14.43 -7.29 18.43
C GLU A 231 -15.45 -7.56 19.53
N GLU A 232 -16.66 -6.98 19.44
CA GLU A 232 -17.73 -7.17 20.43
C GLU A 232 -18.20 -8.63 20.52
N GLY A 233 -18.05 -9.41 19.44
CA GLY A 233 -18.47 -10.81 19.35
C GLY A 233 -17.35 -11.85 19.48
N ALA A 234 -16.12 -11.46 19.78
CA ALA A 234 -14.95 -12.33 19.65
C ALA A 234 -14.28 -12.77 20.98
N ASP A 235 -14.05 -14.07 21.11
CA ASP A 235 -12.98 -14.63 21.95
C ASP A 235 -11.59 -14.29 21.37
N ASN A 236 -10.49 -14.53 22.10
CA ASN A 236 -9.15 -14.11 21.67
C ASN A 236 -8.69 -14.67 20.29
N GLU A 237 -9.25 -15.78 19.81
CA GLU A 237 -8.95 -16.34 18.47
C GLU A 237 -9.64 -15.58 17.33
N THR A 238 -10.83 -15.00 17.57
CA THR A 238 -11.63 -14.31 16.54
C THR A 238 -11.13 -12.89 16.23
N LYS A 239 -10.23 -12.33 17.05
CA LYS A 239 -9.55 -11.03 16.79
C LYS A 239 -8.69 -11.02 15.52
N ILE A 240 -8.29 -12.20 15.04
CA ILE A 240 -7.57 -12.35 13.75
C ILE A 240 -8.46 -11.94 12.57
N HIS A 241 -9.79 -12.06 12.70
CA HIS A 241 -10.73 -11.66 11.64
C HIS A 241 -10.87 -10.14 11.50
N THR A 242 -10.41 -9.34 12.47
CA THR A 242 -10.42 -7.88 12.41
C THR A 242 -9.36 -7.35 11.44
N LEU A 243 -8.21 -8.01 11.34
CA LEU A 243 -7.06 -7.56 10.55
C LEU A 243 -7.41 -7.28 9.07
N PRO A 244 -8.12 -8.16 8.33
CA PRO A 244 -8.54 -7.87 6.95
C PRO A 244 -9.32 -6.56 6.78
N TYR A 245 -10.22 -6.23 7.72
CA TYR A 245 -11.00 -4.97 7.63
C TYR A 245 -10.10 -3.75 7.83
N VAL A 246 -9.18 -3.81 8.80
CA VAL A 246 -8.21 -2.72 9.03
C VAL A 246 -7.26 -2.57 7.83
N LEU A 247 -6.83 -3.67 7.19
CA LEU A 247 -5.97 -3.61 6.00
C LEU A 247 -6.66 -2.99 4.79
N VAL A 248 -7.95 -3.26 4.58
CA VAL A 248 -8.73 -2.57 3.54
C VAL A 248 -8.88 -1.09 3.88
N LEU A 249 -9.18 -0.76 5.14
CA LEU A 249 -9.27 0.63 5.59
C LEU A 249 -7.95 1.38 5.40
N GLN A 250 -6.83 0.72 5.75
CA GLN A 250 -5.49 1.22 5.50
C GLN A 250 -5.23 1.46 4.01
N ALA A 251 -5.67 0.56 3.12
CA ALA A 251 -5.53 0.74 1.68
C ALA A 251 -6.25 2.00 1.17
N PHE A 252 -7.44 2.32 1.69
CA PHE A 252 -8.12 3.59 1.41
C PHE A 252 -7.34 4.79 1.97
N CYS A 253 -6.85 4.71 3.22
CA CYS A 253 -6.04 5.79 3.82
C CYS A 253 -4.72 6.05 3.10
N ILE A 254 -4.07 5.03 2.53
CA ILE A 254 -2.86 5.19 1.72
C ILE A 254 -3.14 6.04 0.48
N VAL A 255 -4.32 5.87 -0.12
CA VAL A 255 -4.70 6.59 -1.34
C VAL A 255 -5.22 7.99 -1.03
N ASP A 256 -6.17 8.10 -0.10
CA ASP A 256 -6.73 9.38 0.32
C ASP A 256 -7.20 9.31 1.79
N PRO A 257 -6.41 9.82 2.75
CA PRO A 257 -6.76 9.80 4.17
C PRO A 257 -7.99 10.66 4.50
N THR A 258 -8.36 11.61 3.63
CA THR A 258 -9.54 12.46 3.83
C THR A 258 -10.86 11.69 3.72
N LEU A 259 -10.84 10.46 3.18
CA LEU A 259 -11.99 9.54 3.21
C LEU A 259 -12.34 9.05 4.62
N CYS A 260 -11.40 9.17 5.56
CA CYS A 260 -11.58 8.79 6.97
C CYS A 260 -11.71 10.00 7.89
N THR A 261 -12.02 11.18 7.33
CA THR A 261 -12.36 12.41 8.07
C THR A 261 -13.79 12.85 7.72
N PRO A 262 -14.83 12.21 8.31
CA PRO A 262 -16.21 12.61 8.09
C PRO A 262 -16.42 14.09 8.42
N VAL A 263 -17.21 14.79 7.61
CA VAL A 263 -17.52 16.22 7.85
C VAL A 263 -18.25 16.43 9.18
N THR A 264 -19.06 15.46 9.61
CA THR A 264 -19.84 15.50 10.85
C THR A 264 -18.98 15.33 12.11
N ASP A 265 -18.00 14.43 12.05
CA ASP A 265 -17.04 14.17 13.13
C ASP A 265 -15.69 13.74 12.54
N PRO A 266 -14.76 14.68 12.33
CA PRO A 266 -13.44 14.39 11.78
C PRO A 266 -12.58 13.48 12.67
N SER A 267 -12.92 13.36 13.96
CA SER A 267 -12.14 12.57 14.92
C SER A 267 -12.67 11.15 15.10
N GLN A 268 -13.82 10.82 14.50
CA GLN A 268 -14.53 9.56 14.69
C GLN A 268 -13.62 8.33 14.54
N PHE A 269 -12.88 8.24 13.43
CA PHE A 269 -11.99 7.10 13.16
C PHE A 269 -10.88 6.98 14.20
N VAL A 270 -10.28 8.09 14.63
CA VAL A 270 -9.22 8.08 15.65
C VAL A 270 -9.78 7.64 17.00
N VAL A 271 -10.89 8.25 17.43
CA VAL A 271 -11.59 7.92 18.69
C VAL A 271 -12.00 6.46 18.74
N THR A 272 -12.57 5.95 17.65
CA THR A 272 -13.06 4.57 17.57
C THR A 272 -11.91 3.56 17.55
N LEU A 273 -10.79 3.87 16.88
CA LEU A 273 -9.68 2.93 16.75
C LEU A 273 -8.71 2.93 17.94
N GLN A 274 -8.62 4.03 18.69
CA GLN A 274 -7.69 4.17 19.81
C GLN A 274 -7.79 3.06 20.88
N PRO A 275 -8.98 2.60 21.34
CA PRO A 275 -9.07 1.56 22.37
C PRO A 275 -8.39 0.24 21.99
N TYR A 276 -8.30 -0.05 20.68
CA TYR A 276 -7.70 -1.29 20.16
C TYR A 276 -6.18 -1.34 20.31
N LEU A 277 -5.52 -0.21 20.59
CA LEU A 277 -4.08 -0.16 20.86
C LEU A 277 -3.70 -0.87 22.16
N LYS A 278 -4.65 -1.05 23.08
CA LYS A 278 -4.43 -1.67 24.40
C LYS A 278 -4.40 -3.21 24.35
N ASN A 279 -4.54 -3.82 23.18
CA ASN A 279 -4.49 -5.27 23.02
C ASN A 279 -3.08 -5.81 23.35
N LYS A 280 -3.00 -6.71 24.34
CA LYS A 280 -1.73 -7.18 24.93
C LYS A 280 -1.19 -8.48 24.32
N VAL A 281 -1.84 -9.02 23.29
CA VAL A 281 -1.43 -10.29 22.68
C VAL A 281 -0.14 -10.08 21.87
N ASP A 282 0.95 -10.74 22.27
CA ASP A 282 2.25 -10.64 21.59
C ASP A 282 2.33 -11.69 20.47
N SER A 283 1.78 -11.36 19.30
CA SER A 283 1.85 -12.20 18.10
C SER A 283 2.14 -11.37 16.85
N LYS A 284 2.68 -12.01 15.79
CA LYS A 284 2.98 -11.31 14.53
C LYS A 284 1.73 -10.71 13.87
N SER A 285 0.59 -11.41 13.94
CA SER A 285 -0.69 -10.92 13.40
C SER A 285 -1.24 -9.75 14.23
N THR A 286 -1.13 -9.81 15.56
CA THR A 286 -1.51 -8.69 16.43
C THR A 286 -0.60 -7.47 16.20
N ALA A 287 0.70 -7.68 16.01
CA ALA A 287 1.63 -6.60 15.68
C ALA A 287 1.26 -5.94 14.34
N GLN A 288 0.91 -6.73 13.32
CA GLN A 288 0.44 -6.21 12.02
C GLN A 288 -0.88 -5.45 12.16
N LEU A 289 -1.81 -5.93 12.98
CA LEU A 289 -3.06 -5.24 13.28
C LEU A 289 -2.79 -3.87 13.92
N LEU A 290 -1.96 -3.84 14.96
CA LEU A 290 -1.58 -2.60 15.65
C LEU A 290 -0.88 -1.62 14.70
N GLU A 291 0.06 -2.10 13.89
CA GLU A 291 0.75 -1.28 12.89
C GLU A 291 -0.24 -0.65 11.89
N SER A 292 -1.22 -1.43 11.43
CA SER A 292 -2.25 -0.96 10.49
C SER A 292 -3.20 0.05 11.14
N ILE A 293 -3.59 -0.15 12.40
CA ILE A 293 -4.40 0.80 13.17
C ILE A 293 -3.64 2.10 13.39
N ILE A 294 -2.40 2.03 13.85
CA ILE A 294 -1.55 3.20 14.08
C ILE A 294 -1.32 3.95 12.76
N PHE A 295 -1.16 3.26 11.64
CA PHE A 295 -1.06 3.89 10.32
C PHE A 295 -2.30 4.73 9.99
N VAL A 296 -3.50 4.18 10.19
CA VAL A 296 -4.76 4.91 9.92
C VAL A 296 -4.84 6.16 10.81
N ILE A 297 -4.50 6.01 12.10
CA ILE A 297 -4.48 7.14 13.05
C ILE A 297 -3.44 8.20 12.64
N ASP A 298 -2.21 7.80 12.30
CA ASP A 298 -1.12 8.67 11.83
C ASP A 298 -1.50 9.46 10.57
N ALA A 299 -2.21 8.83 9.63
CA ALA A 299 -2.63 9.46 8.40
C ALA A 299 -3.79 10.46 8.60
N VAL A 300 -4.70 10.18 9.54
CA VAL A 300 -5.91 10.99 9.78
C VAL A 300 -5.64 12.15 10.74
N ILE A 301 -4.84 11.97 11.78
CA ILE A 301 -4.56 12.99 12.81
C ILE A 301 -4.16 14.37 12.23
N PRO A 302 -3.22 14.46 11.27
CA PRO A 302 -2.81 15.76 10.71
C PRO A 302 -3.93 16.53 10.00
N LEU A 303 -4.99 15.83 9.58
CA LEU A 303 -6.17 16.43 8.93
C LEU A 303 -7.17 17.00 9.95
N ILE A 304 -7.06 16.61 11.22
CA ILE A 304 -7.94 17.08 12.30
C ILE A 304 -7.38 18.40 12.84
N ARG A 305 -8.09 19.51 12.61
CA ARG A 305 -7.64 20.85 13.05
C ARG A 305 -7.41 20.98 14.55
N LYS A 306 -8.27 20.34 15.37
CA LYS A 306 -8.19 20.35 16.83
C LYS A 306 -8.68 19.00 17.36
N PRO A 307 -7.79 18.01 17.53
CA PRO A 307 -8.19 16.73 18.11
C PRO A 307 -8.68 16.92 19.56
N PRO A 308 -9.66 16.12 20.03
CA PRO A 308 -10.15 16.21 21.40
C PRO A 308 -9.01 15.96 22.41
N GLN A 309 -8.92 16.80 23.45
CA GLN A 309 -7.80 16.77 24.39
C GLN A 309 -7.65 15.42 25.11
N THR A 310 -8.77 14.76 25.43
CA THR A 310 -8.81 13.43 26.03
C THR A 310 -8.13 12.38 25.14
N VAL A 311 -8.46 12.39 23.84
CA VAL A 311 -7.86 11.49 22.83
C VAL A 311 -6.36 11.73 22.71
N VAL A 312 -5.94 13.00 22.69
CA VAL A 312 -4.51 13.35 22.62
C VAL A 312 -3.75 12.78 23.83
N GLU A 313 -4.25 12.99 25.04
CA GLU A 313 -3.59 12.55 26.27
C GLU A 313 -3.52 11.04 26.39
N GLU A 314 -4.60 10.34 26.09
CA GLU A 314 -4.62 8.88 26.12
C GLU A 314 -3.73 8.27 25.03
N LEU A 315 -3.78 8.80 23.81
CA LEU A 315 -2.94 8.32 22.70
C LEU A 315 -1.45 8.60 22.97
N GLU A 316 -1.08 9.76 23.53
CA GLU A 316 0.30 10.04 23.97
C GLU A 316 0.79 8.98 24.96
N GLN A 317 -0.04 8.59 25.93
CA GLN A 317 0.31 7.56 26.92
C GLN A 317 0.43 6.18 26.30
N ASP A 318 -0.55 5.76 25.50
CA ASP A 318 -0.57 4.46 24.85
C ASP A 318 0.64 4.30 23.92
N LEU A 319 0.89 5.28 23.04
CA LEU A 319 2.05 5.29 22.14
C LEU A 319 3.37 5.28 22.91
N LYS A 320 3.51 6.09 23.98
CA LYS A 320 4.70 6.11 24.83
C LYS A 320 4.97 4.72 25.43
N GLN A 321 3.96 4.04 25.97
CA GLN A 321 4.14 2.71 26.55
C GLN A 321 4.58 1.69 25.50
N MET A 322 3.98 1.73 24.30
CA MET A 322 4.36 0.87 23.18
C MET A 322 5.80 1.14 22.70
N ILE A 323 6.21 2.41 22.62
CA ILE A 323 7.59 2.81 22.28
C ILE A 323 8.61 2.31 23.31
N ILE A 324 8.24 2.16 24.57
CA ILE A 324 9.16 1.69 25.61
C ILE A 324 9.19 0.15 25.70
N ARG A 325 8.04 -0.52 25.54
CA ARG A 325 7.90 -1.94 25.96
C ARG A 325 7.56 -2.94 24.85
N HIS A 326 7.03 -2.51 23.71
CA HIS A 326 6.51 -3.46 22.71
C HIS A 326 7.63 -4.30 22.05
N SER A 327 7.42 -5.61 21.91
CA SER A 327 8.42 -6.57 21.40
C SER A 327 8.79 -6.34 19.93
N PHE A 328 7.79 -6.01 19.09
CA PHE A 328 8.00 -5.80 17.65
C PHE A 328 8.41 -4.36 17.33
N LEU A 329 9.56 -4.18 16.68
CA LEU A 329 10.10 -2.87 16.32
C LEU A 329 9.32 -2.17 15.19
N THR A 330 8.58 -2.89 14.34
CA THR A 330 7.72 -2.27 13.31
C THR A 330 6.59 -1.46 13.94
N VAL A 331 5.99 -2.00 15.01
CA VAL A 331 5.01 -1.28 15.82
C VAL A 331 5.64 -0.07 16.51
N VAL A 332 6.85 -0.21 17.07
CA VAL A 332 7.58 0.91 17.69
C VAL A 332 7.84 2.03 16.68
N HIS A 333 8.20 1.68 15.44
CA HIS A 333 8.39 2.64 14.35
C HIS A 333 7.10 3.40 14.03
N ALA A 334 5.98 2.68 13.85
CA ALA A 334 4.68 3.28 13.63
C ALA A 334 4.29 4.21 14.79
N CYS A 335 4.53 3.81 16.05
CA CYS A 335 4.24 4.64 17.21
C CYS A 335 5.05 5.95 17.24
N ILE A 336 6.35 5.92 16.93
CA ILE A 336 7.20 7.13 16.94
C ILE A 336 6.75 8.11 15.86
N LYS A 337 6.44 7.60 14.65
CA LYS A 337 5.92 8.41 13.56
C LYS A 337 4.59 9.06 13.95
N CYS A 338 3.63 8.27 14.43
CA CYS A 338 2.31 8.73 14.87
C CYS A 338 2.40 9.73 16.03
N LEU A 339 3.30 9.51 17.00
CA LEU A 339 3.51 10.42 18.11
C LEU A 339 4.01 11.79 17.63
N SER A 340 4.92 11.80 16.66
CA SER A 340 5.44 13.03 16.06
C SER A 340 4.34 13.79 15.30
N ALA A 341 3.49 13.08 14.55
CA ALA A 341 2.32 13.65 13.87
C ALA A 341 1.30 14.22 14.87
N LEU A 342 1.02 13.50 15.96
CA LEU A 342 0.12 13.92 17.04
C LEU A 342 0.62 15.18 17.75
N SER A 343 1.89 15.23 18.14
CA SER A 343 2.46 16.40 18.83
C SER A 343 2.40 17.66 17.96
N ASN A 344 2.59 17.51 16.64
CA ASN A 344 2.40 18.59 15.66
C ASN A 344 0.94 19.03 15.58
N ALA A 345 0.02 18.10 15.33
CA ALA A 345 -1.40 18.40 15.13
C ALA A 345 -2.08 18.99 16.38
N ALA A 346 -1.70 18.52 17.57
CA ALA A 346 -2.27 18.97 18.84
C ALA A 346 -1.59 20.24 19.40
N GLY A 347 -0.49 20.73 18.81
CA GLY A 347 0.23 21.91 19.30
C GLY A 347 0.82 21.75 20.70
N ARG A 348 1.13 20.52 21.14
CA ARG A 348 1.64 20.21 22.49
C ARG A 348 3.12 20.55 22.68
N GLY A 349 3.80 20.90 21.59
CA GLY A 349 5.24 21.14 21.57
C GLY A 349 6.08 19.86 21.74
N PRO A 350 7.41 19.99 21.85
CA PRO A 350 8.34 18.85 21.76
C PRO A 350 8.54 18.07 23.07
N ARG A 351 7.88 18.42 24.18
CA ARG A 351 8.21 17.95 25.54
C ARG A 351 8.31 16.43 25.68
N LEU A 352 7.34 15.68 25.14
CA LEU A 352 7.33 14.23 25.23
C LEU A 352 8.41 13.60 24.33
N LEU A 353 8.64 14.17 23.14
CA LEU A 353 9.73 13.75 22.25
C LEU A 353 11.10 13.98 22.89
N GLU A 354 11.31 15.15 23.52
CA GLU A 354 12.53 15.45 24.27
C GLU A 354 12.76 14.47 25.42
N TYR A 355 11.71 14.15 26.18
CA TYR A 355 11.79 13.16 27.24
C TYR A 355 12.26 11.80 26.69
N LEU A 356 11.69 11.33 25.58
CA LEU A 356 12.05 10.05 24.97
C LEU A 356 13.48 10.07 24.39
N VAL A 357 13.88 11.16 23.72
CA VAL A 357 15.25 11.34 23.22
C VAL A 357 16.23 11.28 24.37
N ASN A 358 15.99 12.01 25.45
CA ASN A 358 16.83 12.02 26.64
C ASN A 358 16.89 10.65 27.33
N LEU A 359 15.76 9.93 27.39
CA LEU A 359 15.69 8.58 27.95
C LEU A 359 16.60 7.61 27.18
N PHE A 360 16.43 7.52 25.86
CA PHE A 360 17.22 6.59 25.04
C PHE A 360 18.67 7.03 24.93
N TYR A 361 18.95 8.33 24.85
CA TYR A 361 20.32 8.85 24.92
C TYR A 361 21.00 8.44 26.24
N LYS A 362 20.32 8.56 27.38
CA LYS A 362 20.86 8.14 28.69
C LYS A 362 21.19 6.65 28.73
N HIS A 363 20.32 5.79 28.19
CA HIS A 363 20.62 4.35 28.07
C HIS A 363 21.89 4.11 27.24
N LEU A 364 22.07 4.86 26.15
CA LEU A 364 23.23 4.72 25.27
C LEU A 364 24.52 5.33 25.84
N SER A 365 24.42 6.36 26.68
CA SER A 365 25.56 7.00 27.34
C SER A 365 25.96 6.30 28.64
N GLY A 366 25.04 5.60 29.31
CA GLY A 366 25.27 4.93 30.58
C GLY A 366 26.24 3.74 30.50
N PRO A 367 26.79 3.27 31.64
CA PRO A 367 27.66 2.09 31.68
C PRO A 367 26.85 0.80 31.40
N ASN A 368 27.44 -0.13 30.62
CA ASN A 368 27.00 -1.51 30.34
C ASN A 368 25.51 -1.82 30.52
N SER A 369 24.69 -1.40 29.55
CA SER A 369 23.30 -1.87 29.43
C SER A 369 23.21 -3.13 28.57
N ASP A 370 22.18 -3.94 28.81
CA ASP A 370 21.85 -5.13 28.02
C ASP A 370 21.77 -4.82 26.52
N GLY A 371 22.22 -5.77 25.68
CA GLY A 371 22.29 -5.60 24.23
C GLY A 371 20.93 -5.33 23.58
N GLN A 372 19.86 -5.92 24.10
CA GLN A 372 18.51 -5.68 23.60
C GLN A 372 18.04 -4.25 23.91
N VAL A 373 18.30 -3.78 25.14
CA VAL A 373 18.00 -2.39 25.56
C VAL A 373 18.77 -1.39 24.72
N LEU A 374 20.06 -1.63 24.48
CA LEU A 374 20.89 -0.78 23.64
C LEU A 374 20.42 -0.78 22.19
N GLY A 375 20.10 -1.94 21.62
CA GLY A 375 19.58 -2.08 20.27
C GLY A 375 18.27 -1.33 20.07
N ARG A 376 17.33 -1.45 21.02
CA ARG A 376 16.09 -0.65 21.04
C ARG A 376 16.38 0.83 21.16
N SER A 377 17.29 1.23 22.04
CA SER A 377 17.62 2.64 22.27
C SER A 377 18.23 3.30 21.03
N LEU A 378 19.11 2.60 20.30
CA LEU A 378 19.63 3.05 19.00
C LEU A 378 18.50 3.26 17.99
N PHE A 379 17.61 2.27 17.86
CA PHE A 379 16.48 2.31 16.94
C PHE A 379 15.52 3.47 17.25
N CYS A 380 15.09 3.59 18.50
CA CYS A 380 14.17 4.64 18.92
C CYS A 380 14.81 6.03 18.81
N LEU A 381 16.07 6.21 19.22
CA LEU A 381 16.75 7.49 19.13
C LEU A 381 16.83 7.98 17.69
N GLY A 382 17.25 7.12 16.75
CA GLY A 382 17.31 7.49 15.34
C GLY A 382 15.95 7.92 14.78
N LEU A 383 14.88 7.16 15.06
CA LEU A 383 13.54 7.48 14.58
C LEU A 383 12.93 8.74 15.20
N LEU A 384 13.15 8.96 16.50
CA LEU A 384 12.71 10.19 17.19
C LEU A 384 13.39 11.42 16.58
N LEU A 385 14.67 11.30 16.25
CA LEU A 385 15.40 12.36 15.56
C LEU A 385 14.92 12.54 14.12
N ARG A 386 14.56 11.46 13.41
CA ARG A 386 13.98 11.54 12.06
C ARG A 386 12.66 12.30 12.03
N TYR A 387 11.65 11.80 12.74
CA TYR A 387 10.29 12.32 12.65
C TYR A 387 10.04 13.54 13.54
N GLY A 388 10.74 13.63 14.67
CA GLY A 388 10.61 14.72 15.62
C GLY A 388 11.46 15.95 15.31
N TYR A 389 12.34 15.89 14.31
CA TYR A 389 13.33 16.95 14.02
C TYR A 389 12.72 18.35 13.96
N LYS A 390 11.65 18.56 13.18
CA LYS A 390 11.03 19.88 12.99
C LYS A 390 10.55 20.49 14.31
N LEU A 391 9.93 19.67 15.18
CA LEU A 391 9.47 20.09 16.51
C LEU A 391 10.62 20.36 17.46
N LEU A 392 11.64 19.49 17.45
CA LEU A 392 12.78 19.58 18.34
C LEU A 392 13.72 20.75 17.97
N ALA A 393 13.82 21.08 16.69
CA ALA A 393 14.60 22.23 16.20
C ALA A 393 13.99 23.57 16.61
N ALA A 394 12.67 23.64 16.78
CA ALA A 394 11.96 24.81 17.28
C ALA A 394 12.01 24.95 18.82
N SER A 395 12.60 23.98 19.53
CA SER A 395 12.73 24.02 20.98
C SER A 395 13.87 24.92 21.44
N GLU A 396 13.72 25.51 22.63
CA GLU A 396 14.80 26.18 23.36
C GLU A 396 15.92 25.18 23.74
N ASN A 397 15.57 23.91 23.97
CA ASN A 397 16.52 22.83 24.24
C ASN A 397 17.07 22.25 22.94
N GLN A 398 17.98 22.97 22.28
CA GLN A 398 18.55 22.51 21.02
C GLN A 398 19.22 21.13 21.15
N LEU A 399 18.95 20.26 20.18
CA LEU A 399 19.58 18.95 20.06
C LEU A 399 21.04 19.07 19.62
N ASP A 400 21.94 18.48 20.40
CA ASP A 400 23.35 18.35 20.03
C ASP A 400 23.57 17.13 19.13
N PHE A 401 23.23 17.30 17.84
CA PHE A 401 23.48 16.30 16.79
C PHE A 401 24.95 15.86 16.72
N PRO A 402 25.95 16.77 16.75
CA PRO A 402 27.37 16.39 16.77
C PRO A 402 27.71 15.40 17.89
N LYS A 403 27.23 15.66 19.12
CA LYS A 403 27.45 14.76 20.26
C LYS A 403 26.78 13.39 20.09
N ILE A 404 25.57 13.35 19.54
CA ILE A 404 24.88 12.09 19.22
C ILE A 404 25.67 11.30 18.15
N LEU A 405 26.11 11.98 17.09
CA LEU A 405 26.92 11.38 16.03
C LEU A 405 28.27 10.86 16.57
N GLU A 406 28.92 11.60 17.47
CA GLU A 406 30.14 11.15 18.13
C GLU A 406 29.91 9.89 18.98
N LEU A 407 28.80 9.83 19.72
CA LEU A 407 28.42 8.64 20.49
C LEU A 407 28.25 7.42 19.58
N LEU A 408 27.53 7.56 18.47
CA LEU A 408 27.34 6.47 17.49
C LEU A 408 28.69 6.02 16.90
N LYS A 409 29.50 6.98 16.43
CA LYS A 409 30.80 6.73 15.79
C LYS A 409 31.79 6.05 16.73
N LYS A 410 32.01 6.61 17.92
CA LYS A 410 33.08 6.16 18.83
C LYS A 410 32.69 4.89 19.58
N ARG A 411 31.41 4.73 19.96
CA ARG A 411 31.00 3.69 20.90
C ARG A 411 30.31 2.49 20.27
N TYR A 412 29.51 2.68 19.22
CA TYR A 412 28.66 1.62 18.68
C TYR A 412 29.10 1.11 17.32
N LEU A 413 29.52 2.00 16.42
CA LEU A 413 30.01 1.60 15.09
C LEU A 413 31.36 0.87 15.14
N ARG A 414 32.11 1.02 16.24
CA ARG A 414 33.37 0.32 16.52
C ARG A 414 33.22 -0.86 17.50
N LYS A 415 32.00 -1.19 17.93
CA LYS A 415 31.75 -2.25 18.91
C LYS A 415 31.94 -3.63 18.26
N ASP A 416 32.42 -4.61 19.04
CA ASP A 416 32.53 -6.02 18.60
C ASP A 416 31.16 -6.67 18.39
N ASP A 417 30.16 -6.25 19.15
CA ASP A 417 28.77 -6.67 18.96
C ASP A 417 28.24 -6.18 17.61
N PHE A 418 28.23 -7.10 16.65
CA PHE A 418 27.83 -6.84 15.29
C PHE A 418 26.35 -6.41 15.18
N SER A 419 25.47 -6.94 16.04
CA SER A 419 24.05 -6.56 16.01
C SER A 419 23.86 -5.09 16.35
N LEU A 420 24.59 -4.61 17.37
CA LEU A 420 24.57 -3.20 17.77
C LEU A 420 25.24 -2.30 16.74
N LYS A 421 26.28 -2.80 16.05
CA LYS A 421 26.92 -2.08 14.94
C LYS A 421 25.93 -1.80 13.80
N VAL A 422 25.15 -2.81 13.39
CA VAL A 422 24.09 -2.64 12.37
C VAL A 422 23.00 -1.69 12.86
N ARG A 423 22.56 -1.80 14.12
CA ARG A 423 21.57 -0.87 14.70
C ARG A 423 22.06 0.57 14.78
N ALA A 424 23.34 0.78 15.05
CA ALA A 424 23.93 2.11 15.06
C ALA A 424 24.03 2.69 13.65
N MET A 425 24.35 1.85 12.65
CA MET A 425 24.32 2.25 11.24
C MET A 425 22.89 2.63 10.81
N GLN A 426 21.88 1.85 11.24
CA GLN A 426 20.47 2.18 11.00
C GLN A 426 20.07 3.52 11.65
N ALA A 427 20.45 3.73 12.91
CA ALA A 427 20.18 4.99 13.62
C ALA A 427 20.84 6.20 12.94
N LEU A 428 22.07 6.02 12.44
CA LEU A 428 22.73 7.03 11.61
C LEU A 428 21.91 7.34 10.37
N GLY A 429 21.44 6.33 9.62
CA GLY A 429 20.58 6.53 8.45
C GLY A 429 19.37 7.41 8.75
N TYR A 430 18.66 7.15 9.85
CA TYR A 430 17.52 7.97 10.27
C TYR A 430 17.90 9.43 10.58
N ILE A 431 19.06 9.67 11.18
CA ILE A 431 19.58 11.03 11.44
C ILE A 431 19.92 11.74 10.13
N LEU A 432 20.52 11.04 9.17
CA LEU A 432 20.90 11.59 7.87
C LEU A 432 19.68 11.96 7.01
N ILE A 433 18.53 11.30 7.22
CA ILE A 433 17.27 11.72 6.60
C ILE A 433 16.79 13.06 7.16
N ALA A 434 16.89 13.27 8.48
CA ALA A 434 16.51 14.55 9.09
C ALA A 434 17.50 15.69 8.79
N LYS A 435 18.79 15.37 8.65
CA LYS A 435 19.89 16.31 8.46
C LYS A 435 20.81 15.82 7.33
N PRO A 436 20.41 15.96 6.06
CA PRO A 436 21.17 15.42 4.93
C PRO A 436 22.55 16.06 4.74
N ASP A 437 22.75 17.30 5.21
CA ASP A 437 24.04 18.01 5.13
C ASP A 437 25.19 17.23 5.78
N PHE A 438 24.91 16.39 6.78
CA PHE A 438 25.93 15.54 7.39
C PHE A 438 26.53 14.54 6.39
N MET A 439 25.79 14.13 5.36
CA MET A 439 26.30 13.23 4.31
C MET A 439 27.36 13.89 3.41
N LEU A 440 27.48 15.22 3.43
CA LEU A 440 28.53 15.97 2.73
C LEU A 440 29.83 16.05 3.55
N GLN A 441 29.79 15.70 4.83
CA GLN A 441 30.98 15.73 5.70
C GLN A 441 31.87 14.52 5.43
N LYS A 442 33.18 14.76 5.31
CA LYS A 442 34.18 13.75 4.94
C LYS A 442 34.21 12.55 5.89
N ASP A 443 33.95 12.76 7.18
CA ASP A 443 33.94 11.70 8.18
C ASP A 443 32.73 10.76 8.05
N ILE A 444 31.55 11.29 7.70
CA ILE A 444 30.34 10.51 7.44
C ILE A 444 30.44 9.80 6.09
N LEU A 445 30.96 10.48 5.06
CA LEU A 445 31.25 9.88 3.75
C LEU A 445 32.12 8.64 3.91
N ASN A 446 33.29 8.79 4.54
CA ASN A 446 34.21 7.68 4.79
C ASN A 446 33.56 6.55 5.60
N LEU A 447 32.66 6.88 6.53
CA LEU A 447 31.97 5.88 7.35
C LEU A 447 30.98 5.05 6.51
N ILE A 448 30.19 5.70 5.65
CA ILE A 448 29.25 5.02 4.76
C ILE A 448 30.02 4.21 3.70
N GLU A 449 31.05 4.77 3.07
CA GLU A 449 31.90 4.03 2.12
C GLU A 449 32.56 2.82 2.79
N ALA A 450 33.10 2.98 4.00
CA ALA A 450 33.65 1.86 4.76
C ALA A 450 32.60 0.79 5.03
N SER A 451 31.35 1.16 5.33
CA SER A 451 30.24 0.20 5.52
C SER A 451 29.90 -0.58 4.24
N LEU A 452 30.18 0.01 3.07
CA LEU A 452 29.96 -0.58 1.77
C LEU A 452 31.17 -1.36 1.25
N SER A 453 32.35 -1.27 1.87
CA SER A 453 33.58 -1.94 1.40
C SER A 453 33.41 -3.44 1.16
N SER A 454 34.16 -4.01 0.20
CA SER A 454 34.08 -5.42 -0.19
C SER A 454 34.28 -6.38 0.98
N ASP A 455 35.16 -6.02 1.94
CA ASP A 455 35.60 -6.87 3.04
C ASP A 455 34.65 -6.87 4.23
N VAL A 456 33.58 -6.07 4.17
CA VAL A 456 32.60 -5.94 5.24
C VAL A 456 31.50 -6.99 5.11
N ASP A 457 31.00 -7.46 6.25
CA ASP A 457 29.85 -8.36 6.35
C ASP A 457 28.64 -7.81 5.58
N TYR A 458 28.00 -8.68 4.79
CA TYR A 458 26.90 -8.33 3.90
C TYR A 458 25.74 -7.60 4.58
N ARG A 459 25.48 -7.86 5.88
CA ARG A 459 24.39 -7.20 6.63
C ARG A 459 24.66 -5.70 6.83
N LEU A 460 25.92 -5.32 7.02
CA LEU A 460 26.28 -3.91 7.18
C LEU A 460 26.22 -3.18 5.83
N LYS A 461 26.62 -3.85 4.72
CA LYS A 461 26.43 -3.35 3.36
C LYS A 461 24.95 -3.10 3.05
N ILE A 462 24.08 -4.08 3.34
CA ILE A 462 22.63 -3.97 3.16
C ILE A 462 22.08 -2.79 3.97
N GLN A 463 22.51 -2.61 5.22
CA GLN A 463 22.04 -1.49 6.05
C GLN A 463 22.52 -0.13 5.50
N GLY A 464 23.76 -0.02 5.01
CA GLY A 464 24.27 1.19 4.36
C GLY A 464 23.46 1.55 3.11
N LEU A 465 23.19 0.57 2.25
CA LEU A 465 22.35 0.75 1.05
C LEU A 465 20.90 1.11 1.41
N GLN A 466 20.33 0.47 2.44
CA GLN A 466 18.98 0.75 2.92
C GLN A 466 18.86 2.19 3.45
N ASN A 467 19.89 2.72 4.11
CA ASN A 467 19.88 4.11 4.57
C ASN A 467 19.81 5.10 3.40
N LEU A 468 20.59 4.85 2.34
CA LEU A 468 20.58 5.67 1.12
C LEU A 468 19.24 5.56 0.38
N TYR A 469 18.69 4.34 0.28
CA TYR A 469 17.38 4.11 -0.30
C TYR A 469 16.27 4.84 0.45
N GLU A 470 16.26 4.78 1.78
CA GLU A 470 15.25 5.47 2.59
C GLU A 470 15.36 6.98 2.51
N TYR A 471 16.58 7.52 2.37
CA TYR A 471 16.80 8.94 2.09
C TYR A 471 16.20 9.35 0.75
N LEU A 472 16.46 8.61 -0.32
CA LEU A 472 15.88 8.86 -1.64
C LEU A 472 14.36 8.84 -1.62
N ARG A 473 13.76 7.85 -0.96
CA ARG A 473 12.30 7.76 -0.82
C ARG A 473 11.70 8.91 -0.05
N ASP A 474 12.38 9.39 0.99
CA ASP A 474 11.93 10.55 1.77
C ASP A 474 11.98 11.81 0.90
N ALA A 475 13.07 12.02 0.17
CA ALA A 475 13.22 13.12 -0.78
C ALA A 475 12.14 13.10 -1.89
N GLU A 476 11.88 11.93 -2.50
CA GLU A 476 10.81 11.77 -3.50
C GLU A 476 9.42 12.12 -2.91
N SER A 477 9.14 11.65 -1.70
CA SER A 477 7.86 11.93 -1.02
C SER A 477 7.67 13.43 -0.79
N GLN A 478 8.72 14.15 -0.37
CA GLN A 478 8.67 15.60 -0.19
C GLN A 478 8.41 16.34 -1.51
N LEU A 479 9.04 15.91 -2.61
CA LEU A 479 8.81 16.51 -3.94
C LEU A 479 7.38 16.32 -4.43
N THR A 480 6.79 15.14 -4.21
CA THR A 480 5.39 14.89 -4.58
C THR A 480 4.42 15.73 -3.75
N ALA A 481 4.68 15.94 -2.45
CA ALA A 481 3.88 16.81 -1.60
C ALA A 481 3.92 18.28 -2.05
N ASP A 482 5.11 18.79 -2.41
CA ASP A 482 5.26 20.16 -2.90
C ASP A 482 4.58 20.37 -4.25
N SER A 483 4.57 19.36 -5.12
CA SER A 483 3.92 19.42 -6.43
C SER A 483 2.38 19.33 -6.38
N THR A 484 1.81 18.80 -5.29
CA THR A 484 0.36 18.56 -5.13
C THR A 484 -0.31 19.48 -4.11
N GLY A 485 0.47 20.26 -3.34
CA GLY A 485 -0.03 21.17 -2.31
C GLY A 485 -0.54 22.51 -2.84
N LYS A 486 -1.86 22.74 -2.68
CA LYS A 486 -2.36 24.08 -2.31
C LYS A 486 -1.64 24.54 -1.03
N PRO A 487 -1.43 25.85 -0.81
CA PRO A 487 -0.53 26.33 0.22
C PRO A 487 -0.96 25.79 1.59
N THR A 488 -0.02 25.18 2.31
CA THR A 488 -0.12 25.08 3.77
C THR A 488 -0.41 26.49 4.28
N VAL A 489 -1.55 26.69 4.93
CA VAL A 489 -1.85 27.95 5.62
C VAL A 489 -0.68 28.18 6.60
N PRO A 490 0.17 29.19 6.36
CA PRO A 490 1.16 29.55 7.36
C PRO A 490 0.35 30.13 8.51
N TYR A 491 0.48 29.52 9.70
CA TYR A 491 0.17 30.28 10.90
C TYR A 491 1.02 31.53 10.86
N ALA A 492 0.35 32.69 10.83
CA ALA A 492 0.99 33.98 10.94
C ALA A 492 1.79 34.02 12.26
N THR A 493 3.09 33.82 12.15
CA THR A 493 4.06 34.24 13.15
C THR A 493 4.67 35.52 12.61
N ASN A 494 4.54 36.59 13.39
CA ASN A 494 5.01 37.92 13.04
C ASN A 494 6.51 37.91 12.72
N GLY A 495 6.86 38.50 11.58
CA GLY A 495 8.12 39.22 11.40
C GLY A 495 9.38 38.40 11.16
N GLY A 496 9.42 37.61 10.08
CA GLY A 496 10.66 37.13 9.47
C GLY A 496 10.41 36.86 8.00
N SER A 497 10.96 37.67 7.11
CA SER A 497 10.78 37.52 5.67
C SER A 497 11.50 36.25 5.19
N GLU A 498 10.80 35.12 5.10
CA GLU A 498 11.28 33.99 4.30
C GLU A 498 11.23 34.39 2.83
N VAL A 499 12.40 34.66 2.27
CA VAL A 499 12.60 34.91 0.84
C VAL A 499 12.28 33.61 0.09
N PRO A 500 11.48 33.63 -0.98
CA PRO A 500 11.24 32.43 -1.78
C PRO A 500 12.57 31.96 -2.38
N VAL A 501 12.97 30.73 -2.08
CA VAL A 501 14.13 30.08 -2.69
C VAL A 501 13.90 30.01 -4.20
N ALA A 502 14.85 30.53 -4.99
CA ALA A 502 14.76 30.54 -6.44
C ALA A 502 14.52 29.13 -7.00
N ALA A 503 13.70 29.03 -8.06
CA ALA A 503 13.47 27.78 -8.76
C ALA A 503 14.80 27.14 -9.18
N GLY A 504 15.13 25.99 -8.60
CA GLY A 504 16.39 25.27 -8.85
C GLY A 504 17.50 25.49 -7.81
N ALA A 505 17.26 26.20 -6.70
CA ALA A 505 18.23 26.39 -5.61
C ALA A 505 17.75 25.81 -4.25
N GLY A 506 16.91 24.77 -4.29
CA GLY A 506 16.41 24.06 -3.09
C GLY A 506 16.99 22.65 -2.94
N ASP A 507 16.58 21.97 -1.86
CA ASP A 507 17.01 20.63 -1.40
C ASP A 507 17.12 19.52 -2.47
N THR A 508 16.47 19.70 -3.64
CA THR A 508 16.60 18.83 -4.82
C THR A 508 18.03 18.72 -5.34
N ASN A 509 18.79 19.81 -5.35
CA ASN A 509 20.19 19.77 -5.80
C ASN A 509 21.10 19.06 -4.78
N ILE A 510 20.77 19.14 -3.49
CA ILE A 510 21.52 18.47 -2.42
C ILE A 510 21.35 16.95 -2.54
N CYS A 511 20.14 16.47 -2.81
CA CYS A 511 19.88 15.05 -3.01
C CYS A 511 20.71 14.47 -4.17
N GLY A 512 20.68 15.12 -5.35
CA GLY A 512 21.48 14.72 -6.49
C GLY A 512 22.98 14.73 -6.19
N GLY A 513 23.48 15.78 -5.52
CA GLY A 513 24.89 15.89 -5.12
C GLY A 513 25.33 14.81 -4.12
N ILE A 514 24.51 14.52 -3.12
CA ILE A 514 24.75 13.45 -2.14
C ILE A 514 24.87 12.11 -2.85
N ILE A 515 23.91 11.75 -3.71
CA ILE A 515 23.93 10.44 -4.39
C ILE A 515 25.13 10.31 -5.33
N GLN A 516 25.53 11.38 -6.01
CA GLN A 516 26.75 11.38 -6.83
C GLN A 516 28.02 11.05 -6.03
N LEU A 517 28.11 11.46 -4.76
CA LEU A 517 29.25 11.11 -3.90
C LEU A 517 29.32 9.61 -3.62
N TYR A 518 28.18 8.95 -3.38
CA TYR A 518 28.14 7.53 -3.05
C TYR A 518 28.00 6.62 -4.28
N TRP A 519 27.80 7.19 -5.47
CA TRP A 519 27.39 6.48 -6.68
C TRP A 519 28.32 5.32 -7.05
N ASN A 520 29.63 5.54 -7.03
CA ASN A 520 30.60 4.50 -7.37
C ASN A 520 30.52 3.31 -6.40
N SER A 521 30.43 3.59 -5.09
CA SER A 521 30.28 2.53 -4.08
C SER A 521 28.97 1.77 -4.23
N ILE A 522 27.87 2.43 -4.58
CA ILE A 522 26.57 1.78 -4.84
C ILE A 522 26.66 0.87 -6.08
N LEU A 523 27.23 1.38 -7.19
CA LEU A 523 27.40 0.62 -8.42
C LEU A 523 28.26 -0.63 -8.23
N GLU A 524 29.38 -0.51 -7.52
CA GLU A 524 30.22 -1.67 -7.23
C GLU A 524 29.47 -2.74 -6.42
N ARG A 525 28.59 -2.34 -5.50
CA ARG A 525 27.75 -3.29 -4.73
C ARG A 525 26.65 -3.93 -5.56
N SER A 526 26.32 -3.38 -6.73
CA SER A 526 25.43 -4.03 -7.71
C SER A 526 26.08 -5.30 -8.31
N LEU A 527 27.41 -5.44 -8.19
CA LEU A 527 28.19 -6.59 -8.63
C LEU A 527 28.70 -7.45 -7.46
N ASP A 528 28.21 -7.24 -6.22
CA ASP A 528 28.63 -8.01 -5.05
C ASP A 528 28.31 -9.51 -5.22
N MET A 529 29.11 -10.40 -4.63
CA MET A 529 28.88 -11.85 -4.69
C MET A 529 27.58 -12.26 -3.99
N ASN A 530 27.14 -11.52 -2.97
CA ASN A 530 25.91 -11.77 -2.24
C ASN A 530 24.68 -11.20 -2.99
N ASP A 531 23.68 -12.04 -3.24
CA ASP A 531 22.46 -11.67 -3.96
C ASP A 531 21.61 -10.64 -3.22
N GLN A 532 21.54 -10.69 -1.90
CA GLN A 532 20.78 -9.74 -1.09
C GLN A 532 21.41 -8.34 -1.14
N VAL A 533 22.74 -8.25 -1.20
CA VAL A 533 23.47 -6.98 -1.39
C VAL A 533 23.17 -6.42 -2.77
N ARG A 534 23.24 -7.24 -3.83
CA ARG A 534 22.88 -6.80 -5.19
C ARG A 534 21.45 -6.29 -5.26
N HIS A 535 20.50 -7.03 -4.68
CA HIS A 535 19.09 -6.59 -4.62
C HIS A 535 18.89 -5.29 -3.84
N ALA A 536 19.66 -5.06 -2.76
CA ALA A 536 19.61 -3.80 -2.03
C ALA A 536 20.19 -2.63 -2.86
N ALA A 537 21.30 -2.86 -3.57
CA ALA A 537 21.93 -1.84 -4.42
C ALA A 537 21.02 -1.47 -5.61
N LEU A 538 20.41 -2.47 -6.25
CA LEU A 538 19.47 -2.27 -7.36
C LEU A 538 18.17 -1.54 -6.97
N LYS A 539 17.85 -1.41 -5.68
CA LYS A 539 16.73 -0.56 -5.22
C LYS A 539 17.11 0.91 -5.10
N VAL A 540 18.41 1.19 -4.91
CA VAL A 540 18.95 2.56 -4.81
C VAL A 540 19.17 3.14 -6.21
N ASN A 541 19.62 2.31 -7.15
CA ASN A 541 19.68 2.62 -8.57
C ASN A 541 18.28 2.75 -9.16
#